data_AF-A0A7W4ADF0-F1
#
_entry.id   AF-A0A7W4ADF0-F1
#
_cell.length_a   1.000
_cell.length_b   1.000
_cell.length_c   1.000
_cell.angle_alpha   90.00
_cell.angle_beta   90.00
_cell.angle_gamma   90.00
#
_symmetry.space_group_name_H-M   'P 1'
#
loop_
_entity.id
_entity.type
_entity.pdbx_description
1 polymer ?
#
loop_
_entity_poly.entity_id
_entity_poly.type
_entity_poly.pdbx_seq_one_letter_code
_entity_poly.pdbx_strand_id
1 'polypeptide(L)'
;MMPSTNSISKLGLEEAAVKLFQMGIRSATDFQKLCNGQFNGLQGRPADIPSNPMMYFKEISNFKEFLKLGQRLSEEIQAEEQPEEINTDERDVISYEDLKQLVRKYNVTSIRQWKKVVKEDKLPGSFPSSPQAYYEDFEGWDLFLAPKASRFLEWDEAKALAKSVRIEHGLKNAYDWRWLSRQGHRPAELPSAPDYYYTQFTTWKDFYGLE
;
A
#
# COMPACT_ATOMS: atom_id res chain seq x y z
N MET A 1 24.84 -1.03 -37.75
CA MET A 1 26.13 -1.13 -37.04
C MET A 1 25.80 -1.23 -35.56
N MET A 2 25.92 -2.42 -34.97
CA MET A 2 25.71 -2.59 -33.52
C MET A 2 26.84 -1.86 -32.78
N PRO A 3 26.57 -1.07 -31.74
CA PRO A 3 27.62 -0.39 -30.99
C PRO A 3 28.57 -1.43 -30.37
N SER A 4 29.87 -1.14 -30.46
CA SER A 4 30.93 -1.98 -29.89
C SER A 4 30.68 -2.18 -28.39
N THR A 5 30.52 -3.42 -27.96
CA THR A 5 30.22 -3.79 -26.56
C THR A 5 31.44 -3.66 -25.61
N ASN A 6 32.55 -3.10 -26.11
CA ASN A 6 33.80 -2.96 -25.37
C ASN A 6 33.83 -1.74 -24.43
N SER A 7 32.90 -0.81 -24.56
CA SER A 7 32.79 0.40 -23.73
C SER A 7 31.81 0.27 -22.56
N ILE A 8 31.16 -0.89 -22.38
CA ILE A 8 30.19 -1.15 -21.31
C ILE A 8 30.86 -1.99 -20.21
N SER A 9 30.91 -1.43 -19.00
CA SER A 9 31.36 -2.12 -17.78
C SER A 9 30.59 -3.43 -17.59
N LYS A 10 31.29 -4.51 -17.30
CA LYS A 10 30.64 -5.81 -17.05
C LYS A 10 30.11 -5.87 -15.62
N LEU A 11 29.01 -6.59 -15.44
CA LEU A 11 28.45 -6.86 -14.12
C LEU A 11 29.43 -7.63 -13.24
N GLY A 12 29.28 -7.47 -11.92
CA GLY A 12 29.98 -8.29 -10.94
C GLY A 12 29.59 -9.77 -11.06
N LEU A 13 30.41 -10.65 -10.47
CA LEU A 13 30.21 -12.11 -10.52
C LEU A 13 28.80 -12.52 -10.11
N GLU A 14 28.36 -12.01 -8.96
CA GLU A 14 27.08 -12.33 -8.32
C GLU A 14 25.90 -11.81 -9.14
N GLU A 15 25.94 -10.54 -9.54
CA GLU A 15 24.92 -9.90 -10.37
C GLU A 15 24.78 -10.59 -11.74
N ALA A 16 25.89 -10.93 -12.37
CA ALA A 16 25.90 -11.63 -13.66
C ALA A 16 25.28 -13.04 -13.54
N ALA A 17 25.57 -13.74 -12.44
CA ALA A 17 25.04 -15.08 -12.18
C ALA A 17 23.53 -15.05 -11.93
N VAL A 18 23.04 -14.14 -11.07
CA VAL A 18 21.61 -13.94 -10.80
C VAL A 18 20.88 -13.56 -12.09
N LYS A 19 21.40 -12.60 -12.86
CA LYS A 19 20.79 -12.14 -14.10
C LYS A 19 20.65 -13.27 -15.12
N LEU A 20 21.69 -14.07 -15.33
CA LEU A 20 21.62 -15.21 -16.25
C LEU A 20 20.63 -16.28 -15.77
N PHE A 21 20.56 -16.53 -14.46
CA PHE A 21 19.57 -17.44 -13.89
C PHE A 21 18.13 -16.93 -14.08
N GLN A 22 17.86 -15.65 -13.84
CA GLN A 22 16.56 -15.02 -14.07
C GLN A 22 16.14 -15.05 -15.54
N MET A 23 17.10 -14.92 -16.47
CA MET A 23 16.86 -15.07 -17.91
C MET A 23 16.50 -16.51 -18.33
N GLY A 24 16.57 -17.48 -17.42
CA GLY A 24 16.24 -18.88 -17.69
C GLY A 24 17.41 -19.76 -18.12
N ILE A 25 18.66 -19.26 -18.06
CA ILE A 25 19.84 -20.06 -18.40
C ILE A 25 20.05 -21.12 -17.31
N ARG A 26 20.09 -22.40 -17.69
CA ARG A 26 20.28 -23.53 -16.77
C ARG A 26 21.49 -24.39 -17.12
N SER A 27 22.13 -24.12 -18.25
CA SER A 27 23.29 -24.90 -18.70
C SER A 27 24.23 -24.08 -19.59
N ALA A 28 25.43 -24.58 -19.79
CA ALA A 28 26.40 -23.96 -20.71
C ALA A 28 25.89 -23.95 -22.16
N THR A 29 25.09 -24.94 -22.56
CA THR A 29 24.49 -25.00 -23.88
C THR A 29 23.41 -23.93 -24.06
N ASP A 30 22.62 -23.66 -23.01
CA ASP A 30 21.66 -22.54 -23.01
C ASP A 30 22.38 -21.19 -23.15
N PHE A 31 23.49 -21.02 -22.43
CA PHE A 31 24.30 -19.80 -22.54
C PHE A 31 24.91 -19.64 -23.93
N GLN A 32 25.35 -20.73 -24.56
CA GLN A 32 25.83 -20.71 -25.94
C GLN A 32 24.71 -20.33 -26.92
N LYS A 33 23.50 -20.87 -26.75
CA LYS A 33 22.32 -20.46 -27.54
C LYS A 33 22.01 -18.98 -27.33
N LEU A 34 22.11 -18.46 -26.10
CA LEU A 34 21.91 -17.05 -25.80
C LEU A 34 22.95 -16.17 -26.50
N CYS A 35 24.23 -16.55 -26.48
CA CYS A 35 25.28 -15.85 -27.21
C CYS A 35 25.02 -15.80 -28.72
N ASN A 36 24.37 -16.82 -29.27
CA ASN A 36 24.01 -16.92 -30.68
C ASN A 36 22.64 -16.29 -31.03
N GLY A 37 21.93 -15.72 -30.05
CA GLY A 37 20.59 -15.15 -30.24
C GLY A 37 19.48 -16.18 -30.50
N GLN A 38 19.68 -17.42 -30.05
CA GLN A 38 18.79 -18.57 -30.27
C GLN A 38 18.13 -19.07 -28.98
N PHE A 39 18.03 -18.22 -27.94
CA PHE A 39 17.50 -18.59 -26.65
C PHE A 39 16.28 -17.74 -26.28
N ASN A 40 15.12 -18.37 -26.08
CA ASN A 40 13.87 -17.74 -25.61
C ASN A 40 13.50 -16.42 -26.32
N GLY A 41 13.72 -16.33 -27.63
CA GLY A 41 13.38 -15.12 -28.41
C GLY A 41 14.29 -13.91 -28.15
N LEU A 42 15.37 -14.08 -27.39
CA LEU A 42 16.34 -13.03 -27.11
C LEU A 42 17.32 -12.87 -28.27
N GLN A 43 17.53 -11.63 -28.73
CA GLN A 43 18.38 -11.29 -29.87
C GLN A 43 19.89 -11.46 -29.60
N GLY A 44 20.28 -11.88 -28.39
CA GLY A 44 21.66 -12.11 -28.00
C GLY A 44 21.87 -11.98 -26.50
N ARG A 45 23.11 -12.22 -26.09
CA ARG A 45 23.55 -12.00 -24.70
C ARG A 45 23.56 -10.50 -24.37
N PRO A 46 23.06 -10.07 -23.19
CA PRO A 46 23.18 -8.70 -22.72
C PRO A 46 24.63 -8.22 -22.69
N ALA A 47 24.89 -6.99 -23.13
CA ALA A 47 26.25 -6.48 -23.36
C ALA A 47 27.10 -6.37 -22.08
N ASP A 48 26.45 -6.27 -20.92
CA ASP A 48 27.02 -6.18 -19.57
C ASP A 48 27.42 -7.55 -18.99
N ILE A 49 26.99 -8.66 -19.60
CA ILE A 49 27.52 -9.98 -19.27
C ILE A 49 28.84 -10.19 -20.05
N PRO A 50 29.84 -10.89 -19.53
CA PRO A 50 31.00 -11.30 -20.34
C PRO A 50 30.65 -12.42 -21.33
N SER A 51 31.26 -12.43 -22.52
CA SER A 51 31.08 -13.51 -23.51
C SER A 51 31.68 -14.84 -23.05
N ASN A 52 32.70 -14.77 -22.19
CA ASN A 52 33.30 -15.93 -21.54
C ASN A 52 33.40 -15.66 -20.03
N PRO A 53 32.34 -16.00 -19.25
CA PRO A 53 32.33 -15.80 -17.80
C PRO A 53 33.48 -16.49 -17.08
N MET A 54 33.95 -17.65 -17.56
CA MET A 54 35.05 -18.41 -16.92
C MET A 54 36.42 -17.76 -17.09
N MET A 55 36.59 -16.95 -18.14
CA MET A 55 37.81 -16.18 -18.32
C MET A 55 37.77 -14.85 -17.54
N TYR A 56 36.57 -14.30 -17.37
CA TYR A 56 36.36 -13.00 -16.74
C TYR A 56 36.32 -13.10 -15.22
N PHE A 57 35.58 -14.07 -14.68
CA PHE A 57 35.46 -14.34 -13.25
C PHE A 57 36.40 -15.47 -12.84
N LYS A 58 37.54 -15.10 -12.27
CA LYS A 58 38.58 -16.05 -11.86
C LYS A 58 38.26 -16.74 -10.53
N GLU A 59 37.26 -16.25 -9.81
CA GLU A 59 36.84 -16.79 -8.52
C GLU A 59 36.04 -18.10 -8.65
N ILE A 60 35.54 -18.43 -9.85
CA ILE A 60 34.72 -19.62 -10.09
C ILE A 60 35.42 -20.60 -11.01
N SER A 61 35.40 -21.88 -10.64
CA SER A 61 36.16 -22.93 -11.33
C SER A 61 35.47 -23.45 -12.59
N ASN A 62 34.14 -23.42 -12.63
CA ASN A 62 33.36 -23.96 -13.76
C ASN A 62 31.97 -23.31 -13.89
N PHE A 63 31.38 -23.42 -15.08
CA PHE A 63 30.09 -22.76 -15.37
C PHE A 63 28.93 -23.32 -14.55
N LYS A 64 29.05 -24.56 -14.07
CA LYS A 64 28.03 -25.19 -13.22
C LYS A 64 28.00 -24.55 -11.83
N GLU A 65 29.16 -24.24 -11.24
CA GLU A 65 29.25 -23.46 -10.00
C GLU A 65 28.70 -22.04 -10.18
N PHE A 66 28.99 -21.41 -11.32
CA PHE A 66 28.45 -20.10 -11.65
C PHE A 66 26.92 -20.09 -11.66
N LEU A 67 26.29 -21.11 -12.26
CA LEU A 67 24.82 -21.23 -12.25
C LEU A 67 24.25 -21.56 -10.86
N LYS A 68 24.92 -22.42 -10.08
CA LYS A 68 24.52 -22.69 -8.69
C LYS A 68 24.55 -21.44 -7.83
N LEU A 69 25.56 -20.59 -8.03
CA LEU A 69 25.68 -19.31 -7.33
C LEU A 69 24.52 -18.39 -7.71
N GLY A 70 24.18 -18.28 -9.00
CA GLY A 70 23.04 -17.49 -9.46
C GLY A 70 21.70 -18.01 -8.94
N GLN A 71 21.53 -19.35 -8.86
CA GLN A 71 20.37 -19.98 -8.25
C GLN A 71 20.26 -19.63 -6.76
N ARG A 72 21.32 -19.87 -5.97
CA ARG A 72 21.33 -19.59 -4.53
C ARG A 72 21.04 -18.12 -4.23
N LEU A 73 21.69 -17.20 -4.93
CA LEU A 73 21.47 -15.77 -4.74
C LEU A 73 20.06 -15.36 -5.21
N SER A 74 19.53 -15.96 -6.27
CA SER A 74 18.15 -15.72 -6.69
C SER A 74 17.15 -16.25 -5.66
N GLU A 75 17.45 -17.37 -5.00
CA GLU A 75 16.65 -17.92 -3.90
C GLU A 75 16.76 -17.06 -2.63
N GLU A 76 17.95 -16.51 -2.32
CA GLU A 76 18.17 -15.58 -1.20
C GLU A 76 17.43 -14.25 -1.44
N ILE A 77 17.52 -13.66 -2.63
CA ILE A 77 16.77 -12.45 -3.01
C ILE A 77 15.26 -12.72 -2.96
N GLN A 78 14.81 -13.88 -3.45
CA GLN A 78 13.41 -14.27 -3.32
C GLN A 78 13.02 -14.49 -1.86
N ALA A 79 13.87 -15.06 -1.01
CA ALA A 79 13.57 -15.23 0.42
C ALA A 79 13.52 -13.88 1.17
N GLU A 80 14.28 -12.87 0.75
CA GLU A 80 14.22 -11.51 1.29
C GLU A 80 13.03 -10.70 0.73
N GLU A 81 12.61 -10.95 -0.52
CA GLU A 81 11.50 -10.25 -1.19
C GLU A 81 10.13 -10.95 -1.03
N GLN A 82 10.09 -12.19 -0.55
CA GLN A 82 8.86 -12.87 -0.16
C GLN A 82 8.48 -12.43 1.26
N PRO A 83 7.35 -11.71 1.47
CA PRO A 83 6.71 -11.77 2.78
C PRO A 83 6.36 -13.24 3.02
N GLU A 84 6.94 -13.80 4.08
CA GLU A 84 6.75 -15.19 4.55
C GLU A 84 5.44 -15.81 4.05
N GLU A 85 5.52 -16.84 3.20
CA GLU A 85 4.37 -17.69 2.90
C GLU A 85 3.99 -18.42 4.20
N ILE A 86 3.02 -17.87 4.92
CA ILE A 86 2.54 -18.44 6.18
C ILE A 86 1.79 -19.73 5.87
N ASN A 87 2.41 -20.82 6.32
CA ASN A 87 1.86 -22.17 6.41
C ASN A 87 0.49 -22.14 7.11
N THR A 88 -0.53 -22.68 6.46
CA THR A 88 -1.96 -22.44 6.77
C THR A 88 -2.52 -23.23 7.96
N ASP A 89 -1.70 -23.95 8.72
CA ASP A 89 -2.20 -24.89 9.74
C ASP A 89 -1.86 -24.57 11.21
N GLU A 90 -1.07 -23.53 11.49
CA GLU A 90 -0.90 -23.02 12.85
C GLU A 90 -1.28 -21.54 12.88
N ARG A 91 -2.56 -21.28 13.16
CA ARG A 91 -3.11 -19.94 13.30
C ARG A 91 -2.55 -19.28 14.56
N ASP A 92 -1.41 -18.62 14.45
CA ASP A 92 -1.08 -17.48 15.30
C ASP A 92 -2.03 -16.34 14.93
N VAL A 93 -3.26 -16.46 15.44
CA VAL A 93 -4.24 -15.41 15.38
C VAL A 93 -3.69 -14.25 16.16
N ILE A 94 -3.61 -13.09 15.51
CA ILE A 94 -3.14 -11.85 16.12
C ILE A 94 -3.87 -11.57 17.45
N SER A 95 -3.20 -10.96 18.42
CA SER A 95 -3.84 -10.61 19.69
C SER A 95 -5.01 -9.64 19.47
N TYR A 96 -5.98 -9.63 20.40
CA TYR A 96 -7.11 -8.70 20.33
C TYR A 96 -6.65 -7.23 20.26
N GLU A 97 -5.62 -6.89 21.03
CA GLU A 97 -5.11 -5.52 21.11
C GLU A 97 -4.44 -5.09 19.81
N ASP A 98 -3.61 -5.96 19.22
CA ASP A 98 -2.98 -5.69 17.93
C ASP A 98 -4.02 -5.60 16.80
N LEU A 99 -5.07 -6.45 16.86
CA LEU A 99 -6.19 -6.36 15.92
C LEU A 99 -6.92 -5.01 16.04
N LYS A 100 -7.15 -4.53 17.26
CA LYS A 100 -7.77 -3.24 17.54
C LYS A 100 -6.92 -2.09 17.01
N GLN A 101 -5.58 -2.18 17.13
CA GLN A 101 -4.68 -1.21 16.52
C GLN A 101 -4.73 -1.23 14.99
N LEU A 102 -4.78 -2.40 14.37
CA LEU A 102 -4.96 -2.52 12.92
C LEU A 102 -6.28 -1.91 12.45
N VAL A 103 -7.39 -2.24 13.12
CA VAL A 103 -8.72 -1.68 12.82
C VAL A 103 -8.71 -0.15 12.86
N ARG A 104 -8.02 0.44 13.84
CA ARG A 104 -7.82 1.89 13.94
C ARG A 104 -6.92 2.43 12.83
N LYS A 105 -5.78 1.79 12.56
CA LYS A 105 -4.82 2.19 11.51
C LYS A 105 -5.47 2.22 10.12
N TYR A 106 -6.33 1.26 9.81
CA TYR A 106 -7.04 1.16 8.53
C TYR A 106 -8.39 1.88 8.52
N ASN A 107 -8.69 2.66 9.58
CA ASN A 107 -9.91 3.46 9.71
C ASN A 107 -11.19 2.67 9.41
N VAL A 108 -11.30 1.48 10.00
CA VAL A 108 -12.49 0.62 9.86
C VAL A 108 -13.53 1.07 10.89
N THR A 109 -14.50 1.87 10.43
CA THR A 109 -15.42 2.63 11.30
C THR A 109 -16.81 2.00 11.45
N SER A 110 -17.07 0.87 10.79
CA SER A 110 -18.36 0.20 10.85
C SER A 110 -18.25 -1.31 10.68
N ILE A 111 -19.20 -2.05 11.25
CA ILE A 111 -19.31 -3.51 11.13
C ILE A 111 -19.41 -3.93 9.64
N ARG A 112 -20.11 -3.15 8.81
CA ARG A 112 -20.22 -3.43 7.38
C ARG A 112 -18.87 -3.27 6.68
N GLN A 113 -18.11 -2.23 7.04
CA GLN A 113 -16.76 -2.03 6.52
C GLN A 113 -15.83 -3.16 6.99
N TRP A 114 -15.90 -3.55 8.26
CA TRP A 114 -15.18 -4.71 8.82
C TRP A 114 -15.43 -5.98 8.00
N LYS A 115 -16.70 -6.37 7.82
CA LYS A 115 -17.06 -7.56 7.02
C LYS A 115 -16.53 -7.49 5.59
N LYS A 116 -16.47 -6.29 5.01
CA LYS A 116 -15.95 -6.09 3.65
C LYS A 116 -14.43 -6.22 3.61
N VAL A 117 -13.71 -5.57 4.51
CA VAL A 117 -12.23 -5.62 4.52
C VAL A 117 -11.70 -7.01 4.87
N VAL A 118 -12.41 -7.74 5.74
CA VAL A 118 -12.10 -9.15 6.05
C VAL A 118 -12.36 -10.04 4.83
N LYS A 119 -13.48 -9.84 4.11
CA LYS A 119 -13.78 -10.64 2.92
C LYS A 119 -12.83 -10.37 1.75
N GLU A 120 -12.33 -9.14 1.66
CA GLU A 120 -11.44 -8.69 0.58
C GLU A 120 -9.95 -8.86 0.94
N ASP A 121 -9.62 -9.49 2.08
CA ASP A 121 -8.25 -9.67 2.61
C ASP A 121 -7.42 -8.38 2.57
N LYS A 122 -8.06 -7.24 2.91
CA LYS A 122 -7.43 -5.91 2.86
C LYS A 122 -6.68 -5.52 4.13
N LEU A 123 -6.75 -6.34 5.16
CA LEU A 123 -6.03 -6.14 6.41
C LEU A 123 -4.89 -7.15 6.47
N PRO A 124 -3.66 -6.72 6.81
CA PRO A 124 -2.54 -7.62 6.97
C PRO A 124 -2.71 -8.46 8.24
N GLY A 125 -2.31 -9.74 8.17
CA GLY A 125 -2.34 -10.68 9.29
C GLY A 125 -3.47 -11.70 9.23
N SER A 126 -3.46 -12.63 10.20
CA SER A 126 -4.51 -13.64 10.37
C SER A 126 -5.41 -13.25 11.54
N PHE A 127 -6.70 -13.07 11.27
CA PHE A 127 -7.68 -12.68 12.27
C PHE A 127 -9.01 -13.40 12.06
N PRO A 128 -9.78 -13.60 13.15
CA PRO A 128 -11.08 -14.23 13.06
C PRO A 128 -12.06 -13.30 12.34
N SER A 129 -12.85 -13.86 11.42
CA SER A 129 -13.93 -13.13 10.76
C SER A 129 -14.99 -12.61 11.74
N SER A 130 -15.10 -13.28 12.89
CA SER A 130 -15.96 -12.93 14.02
C SER A 130 -15.13 -12.76 15.30
N PRO A 131 -14.53 -11.57 15.54
CA PRO A 131 -13.71 -11.30 16.72
C PRO A 131 -14.45 -11.58 18.04
N GLN A 132 -15.73 -11.21 18.10
CA GLN A 132 -16.63 -11.43 19.25
C GLN A 132 -16.79 -12.89 19.68
N ALA A 133 -16.51 -13.86 18.79
CA ALA A 133 -16.63 -15.29 19.09
C ALA A 133 -15.27 -15.94 19.36
N TYR A 134 -14.18 -15.22 19.08
CA TYR A 134 -12.82 -15.73 19.19
C TYR A 134 -12.08 -15.16 20.41
N TYR A 135 -12.24 -13.85 20.66
CA TYR A 135 -11.61 -13.18 21.81
C TYR A 135 -12.59 -13.12 22.98
N GLU A 136 -12.19 -13.67 24.12
CA GLU A 136 -12.96 -13.58 25.36
C GLU A 136 -13.05 -12.13 25.88
N ASP A 137 -12.00 -11.33 25.66
CA ASP A 137 -11.89 -9.93 26.09
C ASP A 137 -12.56 -8.94 25.12
N PHE A 138 -13.42 -9.40 24.21
CA PHE A 138 -14.06 -8.52 23.23
C PHE A 138 -15.05 -7.57 23.91
N GLU A 139 -14.66 -6.30 24.02
CA GLU A 139 -15.40 -5.26 24.75
C GLU A 139 -16.65 -4.72 24.01
N GLY A 140 -16.90 -5.20 22.79
CA GLY A 140 -17.99 -4.75 21.94
C GLY A 140 -17.53 -3.97 20.71
N TRP A 141 -18.41 -3.88 19.72
CA TRP A 141 -18.11 -3.26 18.42
C TRP A 141 -17.76 -1.76 18.52
N ASP A 142 -18.34 -1.04 19.48
CA ASP A 142 -18.11 0.41 19.62
C ASP A 142 -16.67 0.72 20.07
N LEU A 143 -16.06 -0.13 20.89
CA LEU A 143 -14.67 0.01 21.34
C LEU A 143 -13.66 -0.61 20.39
N PHE A 144 -14.08 -1.67 19.68
CA PHE A 144 -13.27 -2.36 18.68
C PHE A 144 -13.07 -1.54 17.41
N LEU A 145 -14.14 -0.92 16.89
CA LEU A 145 -14.09 -0.16 15.64
C LEU A 145 -13.31 1.14 15.79
N ALA A 146 -12.74 1.61 14.67
CA ALA A 146 -12.15 2.93 14.63
C ALA A 146 -13.22 3.99 14.92
N PRO A 147 -12.93 5.02 15.74
CA PRO A 147 -13.86 6.11 15.93
C PRO A 147 -14.18 6.73 14.58
N LYS A 148 -15.46 6.92 14.29
CA LYS A 148 -15.87 7.65 13.08
C LYS A 148 -15.29 9.05 13.20
N ALA A 149 -14.38 9.41 12.30
CA ALA A 149 -14.04 10.81 12.11
C ALA A 149 -15.35 11.58 11.96
N SER A 150 -15.51 12.65 12.76
CA SER A 150 -16.69 13.51 12.64
C SER A 150 -16.80 13.92 11.18
N ARG A 151 -18.01 13.79 10.62
CA ARG A 151 -18.28 14.20 9.24
C ARG A 151 -18.03 15.70 9.04
N PHE A 152 -18.07 16.46 10.13
CA PHE A 152 -17.97 17.91 10.15
C PHE A 152 -16.83 18.37 11.07
N LEU A 153 -16.29 19.54 10.77
CA LEU A 153 -15.23 20.17 11.56
C LEU A 153 -15.63 20.37 13.03
N GLU A 154 -14.65 20.55 13.91
CA GLU A 154 -14.91 20.97 15.29
C GLU A 154 -15.53 22.38 15.31
N TRP A 155 -16.25 22.70 16.39
CA TRP A 155 -17.08 23.91 16.47
C TRP A 155 -16.34 25.21 16.09
N ASP A 156 -15.12 25.42 16.59
CA ASP A 156 -14.36 26.65 16.36
C ASP A 156 -13.89 26.78 14.90
N GLU A 157 -13.42 25.68 14.32
CA GLU A 157 -13.03 25.60 12.90
C GLU A 157 -14.25 25.76 12.00
N ALA A 158 -15.36 25.12 12.36
CA ALA A 158 -16.62 25.22 11.65
C ALA A 158 -17.14 26.66 11.62
N LYS A 159 -17.03 27.41 12.73
CA LYS A 159 -17.38 28.83 12.79
C LYS A 159 -16.48 29.69 11.90
N ALA A 160 -15.17 29.44 11.92
CA ALA A 160 -14.23 30.19 11.09
C ALA A 160 -14.55 30.00 9.59
N LEU A 161 -14.83 28.76 9.17
CA LEU A 161 -15.22 28.44 7.80
C LEU A 161 -16.63 28.98 7.47
N ALA A 162 -17.59 28.89 8.39
CA ALA A 162 -18.93 29.42 8.16
C ALA A 162 -18.92 30.95 7.98
N LYS A 163 -18.04 31.66 8.69
CA LYS A 163 -17.81 33.10 8.52
C LYS A 163 -17.19 33.43 7.15
N SER A 164 -16.24 32.64 6.66
CA SER A 164 -15.67 32.87 5.32
C SER A 164 -16.72 32.66 4.22
N VAL A 165 -17.49 31.58 4.30
CA VAL A 165 -18.61 31.27 3.38
C VAL A 165 -19.66 32.38 3.40
N ARG A 166 -19.96 32.95 4.57
CA ARG A 166 -20.85 34.12 4.69
C ARG A 166 -20.32 35.33 3.92
N ILE A 167 -19.03 35.65 4.07
CA ILE A 167 -18.41 36.80 3.39
C ILE A 167 -18.37 36.58 1.88
N GLU A 168 -18.01 35.38 1.44
CA GLU A 168 -17.91 35.01 0.03
C GLU A 168 -19.27 35.07 -0.68
N HIS A 169 -20.32 34.49 -0.09
CA HIS A 169 -21.64 34.41 -0.69
C HIS A 169 -22.63 35.49 -0.23
N GLY A 170 -22.18 36.42 0.63
CA GLY A 170 -23.01 37.51 1.15
C GLY A 170 -24.23 37.05 1.94
N LEU A 171 -24.10 35.96 2.71
CA LEU A 171 -25.23 35.35 3.42
C LEU A 171 -25.72 36.25 4.56
N LYS A 172 -27.04 36.48 4.63
CA LYS A 172 -27.65 37.39 5.61
C LYS A 172 -28.46 36.67 6.68
N ASN A 173 -28.96 35.48 6.36
CA ASN A 173 -29.85 34.74 7.25
C ASN A 173 -29.69 33.21 7.07
N ALA A 174 -30.39 32.46 7.92
CA ALA A 174 -30.41 30.99 7.89
C ALA A 174 -30.97 30.42 6.57
N TYR A 175 -31.88 31.14 5.91
CA TYR A 175 -32.47 30.71 4.65
C TYR A 175 -31.42 30.69 3.54
N ASP A 176 -30.56 31.71 3.46
CA ASP A 176 -29.49 31.78 2.47
C ASP A 176 -28.51 30.60 2.62
N TRP A 177 -28.19 30.20 3.85
CA TRP A 177 -27.35 29.02 4.11
C TRP A 177 -27.99 27.71 3.65
N ARG A 178 -29.27 27.53 3.97
CA ARG A 178 -30.01 26.33 3.55
C ARG A 178 -30.17 26.30 2.04
N TRP A 179 -30.34 27.45 1.41
CA TRP A 179 -30.38 27.58 -0.04
C TRP A 179 -29.02 27.22 -0.66
N LEU A 180 -27.91 27.79 -0.17
CA LEU A 180 -26.54 27.45 -0.57
C LEU A 180 -26.25 25.95 -0.43
N SER A 181 -26.69 25.35 0.68
CA SER A 181 -26.57 23.92 0.93
C SER A 181 -27.31 23.07 -0.10
N ARG A 182 -28.50 23.51 -0.54
CA ARG A 182 -29.30 22.81 -1.57
C ARG A 182 -28.70 22.95 -2.96
N GLN A 183 -28.02 24.07 -3.24
CA GLN A 183 -27.29 24.26 -4.49
C GLN A 183 -25.95 23.51 -4.52
N GLY A 184 -25.52 22.93 -3.40
CA GLY A 184 -24.24 22.21 -3.31
C GLY A 184 -23.01 23.11 -3.18
N HIS A 185 -23.20 24.42 -2.95
CA HIS A 185 -22.11 25.38 -2.76
C HIS A 185 -21.62 25.47 -1.31
N ARG A 186 -22.27 24.76 -0.37
CA ARG A 186 -21.79 24.63 1.01
C ARG A 186 -20.59 23.67 1.06
N PRO A 187 -19.46 24.05 1.70
CA PRO A 187 -18.35 23.13 1.95
C PRO A 187 -18.84 21.85 2.65
N ALA A 188 -18.40 20.68 2.16
CA ALA A 188 -18.86 19.37 2.66
C ALA A 188 -18.56 19.16 4.16
N GLU A 189 -17.51 19.83 4.64
CA GLU A 189 -16.99 19.88 6.01
C GLU A 189 -17.91 20.60 7.01
N LEU A 190 -18.91 21.35 6.53
CA LEU A 190 -19.91 21.99 7.38
C LEU A 190 -21.24 21.23 7.36
N PRO A 191 -22.04 21.28 8.42
CA PRO A 191 -23.40 20.76 8.36
C PRO A 191 -24.35 21.72 7.65
N SER A 192 -25.40 21.19 7.00
CA SER A 192 -26.52 22.00 6.50
C SER A 192 -27.44 22.50 7.62
N ALA A 193 -27.42 21.83 8.77
CA ALA A 193 -28.20 22.13 9.97
C ALA A 193 -27.26 22.09 11.19
N PRO A 194 -26.42 23.13 11.42
CA PRO A 194 -25.46 23.17 12.52
C PRO A 194 -26.08 23.04 13.91
N ASP A 195 -27.33 23.46 14.07
CA ASP A 195 -28.15 23.27 15.26
C ASP A 195 -28.34 21.80 15.66
N TYR A 196 -28.31 20.88 14.70
CA TYR A 196 -28.40 19.44 14.96
C TYR A 196 -27.05 18.80 15.33
N TYR A 197 -25.94 19.36 14.83
CA TYR A 197 -24.62 18.72 14.94
C TYR A 197 -23.74 19.34 16.02
N TYR A 198 -23.96 20.60 16.40
CA TYR A 198 -23.17 21.29 17.41
C TYR A 198 -24.03 21.65 18.60
N THR A 199 -23.68 21.12 19.76
CA THR A 199 -24.35 21.44 21.04
C THR A 199 -24.06 22.88 21.48
N GLN A 200 -22.96 23.46 21.01
CA GLN A 200 -22.55 24.85 21.24
C GLN A 200 -23.32 25.84 20.36
N PHE A 201 -24.13 25.37 19.41
CA PHE A 201 -24.89 26.25 18.53
C PHE A 201 -25.96 27.02 19.30
N THR A 202 -25.82 28.35 19.32
CA THR A 202 -26.81 29.24 19.95
C THR A 202 -27.73 29.85 18.90
N THR A 203 -27.16 30.54 17.92
CA THR A 203 -27.90 31.25 16.88
C THR A 203 -27.13 31.22 15.55
N TRP A 204 -27.85 31.35 14.43
CA TRP A 204 -27.22 31.49 13.11
C TRP A 204 -26.33 32.72 13.02
N LYS A 205 -26.65 33.76 13.79
CA LYS A 205 -25.85 34.98 13.89
C LYS A 205 -24.47 34.68 14.49
N ASP A 206 -24.43 33.99 15.62
CA ASP A 206 -23.20 33.52 16.25
C ASP A 206 -22.40 32.56 15.34
N PHE A 207 -23.08 31.64 14.66
CA PHE A 207 -22.44 30.66 13.78
C PHE A 207 -21.72 31.29 12.56
N TYR A 208 -22.26 32.37 11.99
CA TYR A 208 -21.61 33.11 10.89
C TYR A 208 -20.83 34.35 11.33
N GLY A 209 -20.73 34.62 12.63
CA GLY A 209 -20.09 35.82 13.17
C GLY A 209 -20.77 37.13 12.75
N LEU A 210 -22.10 37.14 12.64
CA LEU A 210 -22.92 38.36 12.63
C LEU A 210 -23.19 38.69 14.11
N GLU A 211 -22.31 39.48 14.74
CA GLU A 211 -22.62 40.10 16.04
C GLU A 211 -23.77 41.11 15.91
#